data_AF-A0A7Y5RZX8-F1
#
_entry.id   AF-A0A7Y5RZX8-F1
#
_cell.length_a   1.000
_cell.length_b   1.000
_cell.length_c   1.000
_cell.angle_alpha   90.00
_cell.angle_beta   90.00
_cell.angle_gamma   90.00
#
_symmetry.space_group_name_H-M   'P 1'
#
loop_
_entity.id
_entity.type
_entity.pdbx_description
1 polymer ?
#
loop_
_entity_poly.entity_id
_entity_poly.type
_entity_poly.pdbx_seq_one_letter_code
_entity_poly.pdbx_strand_id
1 'polypeptide(L)'
;KRLHGCPREAAATAPREAFSASGVSAFYRRAALEEVGLLDEHFESYYEDIELGWRLQWRGWRCVFAPKSIVYHHLSSSYAPTGWRQHFNSARNAEVVWWSHMSPRMRWRYLHVHLFCVALQGLAEMRRGRFRPWLSGKVDALRPHWRRRIREKRRQNERLARRGDAAMLDRVERDWMKVHIGPRLRKAMGWMRRAR
;
A
#
# COMPACT_ATOMS: atom_id res chain seq x y z
N LYS A 1 3.00 7.64 0.06
CA LYS A 1 2.79 9.08 -0.26
C LYS A 1 3.70 9.45 -1.44
N ARG A 2 3.16 9.93 -2.57
CA ARG A 2 3.99 10.46 -3.67
C ARG A 2 4.59 11.80 -3.21
N LEU A 3 5.82 12.12 -3.64
CA LEU A 3 6.45 13.44 -3.43
C LEU A 3 6.65 13.85 -1.96
N HIS A 4 6.80 12.89 -1.06
CA HIS A 4 7.12 13.19 0.34
C HIS A 4 8.48 13.88 0.45
N GLY A 5 8.52 15.06 1.07
CA GLY A 5 9.73 15.88 1.18
C GLY A 5 10.13 16.62 -0.09
N CYS A 6 9.32 16.59 -1.15
CA CYS A 6 9.55 17.39 -2.35
C CYS A 6 8.83 18.74 -2.25
N PRO A 7 9.36 19.81 -2.89
CA PRO A 7 8.65 21.07 -3.06
C PRO A 7 7.30 20.85 -3.77
N ARG A 8 6.33 21.71 -3.47
CA ARG A 8 4.98 21.63 -4.06
C ARG A 8 5.00 21.70 -5.58
N GLU A 9 5.93 22.48 -6.12
CA GLU A 9 6.12 22.72 -7.54
C GLU A 9 6.48 21.43 -8.29
N ALA A 10 7.01 20.42 -7.58
CA ALA A 10 7.24 19.08 -8.13
C ALA A 10 5.95 18.23 -8.23
N ALA A 11 4.83 18.69 -7.67
CA ALA A 11 3.54 18.02 -7.79
C ALA A 11 2.97 18.14 -9.19
N ALA A 12 2.34 17.05 -9.65
CA ALA A 12 1.65 17.06 -10.92
C ALA A 12 0.59 18.16 -10.91
N THR A 13 0.54 18.96 -11.97
CA THR A 13 -0.44 20.05 -12.12
C THR A 13 -1.80 19.56 -12.63
N ALA A 14 -1.82 18.37 -13.26
CA ALA A 14 -3.02 17.73 -13.77
C ALA A 14 -3.47 16.55 -12.87
N PRO A 15 -4.80 16.30 -12.74
CA PRO A 15 -5.32 15.14 -12.04
C PRO A 15 -4.73 13.84 -12.58
N ARG A 16 -4.39 12.93 -11.67
CA ARG A 16 -3.79 11.64 -12.02
C ARG A 16 -4.37 10.52 -11.20
N GLU A 17 -4.53 9.36 -11.80
CA GLU A 17 -4.94 8.18 -11.06
C GLU A 17 -3.86 7.72 -10.08
N ALA A 18 -4.34 7.20 -8.96
CA ALA A 18 -3.57 6.50 -7.96
C ALA A 18 -4.25 5.19 -7.60
N PHE A 19 -3.51 4.27 -7.01
CA PHE A 19 -4.05 3.00 -6.56
C PHE A 19 -5.01 3.18 -5.38
N SER A 20 -4.55 3.89 -4.34
CA SER A 20 -5.33 4.24 -3.16
C SER A 20 -5.02 5.68 -2.72
N ALA A 21 -5.96 6.27 -1.98
CA ALA A 21 -5.78 7.55 -1.31
C ALA A 21 -5.13 7.34 0.06
N SER A 22 -4.45 8.36 0.58
CA SER A 22 -3.99 8.32 1.98
C SER A 22 -5.15 8.72 2.89
N GLY A 23 -5.38 7.98 3.98
CA GLY A 23 -6.48 8.26 4.92
C GLY A 23 -6.49 9.68 5.49
N VAL A 24 -5.33 10.32 5.57
CA VAL A 24 -5.13 11.71 6.02
C VAL A 24 -5.73 12.76 5.07
N SER A 25 -5.83 12.45 3.79
CA SER A 25 -6.23 13.41 2.75
C SER A 25 -7.03 12.71 1.66
N ALA A 26 -8.18 12.16 2.05
CA ALA A 26 -9.05 11.41 1.16
C ALA A 26 -10.50 11.89 1.28
N PHE A 27 -11.17 11.96 0.13
CA PHE A 27 -12.62 12.09 0.04
C PHE A 27 -13.16 10.89 -0.72
N TYR A 28 -14.21 10.28 -0.18
CA TYR A 28 -14.87 9.11 -0.77
C TYR A 28 -16.30 9.46 -1.13
N ARG A 29 -16.78 8.94 -2.25
CA ARG A 29 -18.21 9.01 -2.57
C ARG A 29 -18.96 8.11 -1.60
N ARG A 30 -20.08 8.59 -1.04
CA ARG A 30 -20.96 7.78 -0.19
C ARG A 30 -21.34 6.44 -0.83
N ALA A 31 -21.80 6.48 -2.08
CA ALA A 31 -22.14 5.28 -2.85
C ALA A 31 -20.98 4.28 -2.97
N ALA A 32 -19.73 4.75 -3.03
CA ALA A 32 -18.58 3.85 -3.08
C ALA A 32 -18.39 3.11 -1.75
N LEU A 33 -18.53 3.81 -0.62
CA LEU A 33 -18.43 3.23 0.72
C LEU A 33 -19.61 2.30 1.05
N GLU A 34 -20.82 2.62 0.58
CA GLU A 34 -21.98 1.74 0.70
C GLU A 34 -21.79 0.43 -0.06
N GLU A 35 -21.10 0.46 -1.21
CA GLU A 35 -20.82 -0.75 -1.99
C GLU A 35 -19.70 -1.62 -1.41
N VAL A 36 -18.61 -1.02 -0.90
CA VAL A 36 -17.42 -1.78 -0.48
C VAL A 36 -17.27 -1.94 1.03
N GLY A 37 -17.97 -1.14 1.83
CA GLY A 37 -17.82 -1.01 3.27
C GLY A 37 -16.80 0.06 3.70
N LEU A 38 -16.81 0.40 5.00
CA LEU A 38 -15.92 1.40 5.61
C LEU A 38 -14.49 0.86 5.81
N LEU A 39 -13.64 1.60 6.53
CA LEU A 39 -12.33 1.11 6.98
C LEU A 39 -12.51 -0.14 7.85
N ASP A 40 -11.56 -1.06 7.76
CA ASP A 40 -11.58 -2.27 8.57
C ASP A 40 -10.96 -2.00 9.94
N GLU A 41 -11.79 -1.98 10.99
CA GLU A 41 -11.41 -1.67 12.37
C GLU A 41 -10.37 -2.63 12.98
N HIS A 42 -10.14 -3.80 12.36
CA HIS A 42 -9.05 -4.69 12.78
C HIS A 42 -7.67 -4.11 12.45
N PHE A 43 -7.60 -3.19 11.48
CA PHE A 43 -6.44 -2.39 11.18
C PHE A 43 -6.44 -1.17 12.09
N GLU A 44 -6.00 -1.38 13.32
CA GLU A 44 -5.91 -0.33 14.33
C GLU A 44 -5.11 0.89 13.84
N SER A 45 -3.99 0.66 13.15
CA SER A 45 -3.21 1.70 12.49
C SER A 45 -2.38 1.12 11.35
N TYR A 46 -2.16 1.93 10.31
CA TYR A 46 -1.43 1.61 9.09
C TYR A 46 -2.09 0.55 8.20
N TYR A 47 -2.07 0.81 6.89
CA TYR A 47 -2.62 -0.01 5.81
C TYR A 47 -4.14 -0.12 5.74
N GLU A 48 -4.90 0.49 6.66
CA GLU A 48 -6.36 0.56 6.61
C GLU A 48 -6.86 1.27 5.33
N ASP A 49 -6.17 2.34 4.93
CA ASP A 49 -6.46 3.11 3.73
C ASP A 49 -6.05 2.37 2.44
N ILE A 50 -4.94 1.63 2.49
CA ILE A 50 -4.50 0.76 1.38
C ILE A 50 -5.50 -0.40 1.20
N GLU A 51 -5.94 -1.03 2.29
CA GLU A 51 -6.92 -2.11 2.30
C GLU A 51 -8.25 -1.66 1.68
N LEU A 52 -8.78 -0.51 2.09
CA LEU A 52 -9.97 0.08 1.47
C LEU A 52 -9.75 0.39 -0.02
N GLY A 53 -8.56 0.90 -0.36
CA GLY A 53 -8.16 1.12 -1.75
C GLY A 53 -8.25 -0.14 -2.61
N TRP A 54 -7.80 -1.28 -2.10
CA TRP A 54 -7.94 -2.57 -2.80
C TRP A 54 -9.40 -2.93 -3.06
N ARG A 55 -10.27 -2.81 -2.06
CA ARG A 55 -11.70 -3.09 -2.23
C ARG A 55 -12.37 -2.17 -3.25
N LEU A 56 -12.04 -0.87 -3.21
CA LEU A 56 -12.52 0.11 -4.19
C LEU A 56 -12.08 -0.26 -5.61
N GLN A 57 -10.80 -0.64 -5.78
CA GLN A 57 -10.26 -1.05 -7.07
C GLN A 57 -10.95 -2.31 -7.60
N TRP A 58 -11.08 -3.36 -6.77
CA TRP A 58 -11.82 -4.58 -7.13
C TRP A 58 -13.25 -4.27 -7.59
N ARG A 59 -13.91 -3.33 -6.90
CA ARG A 59 -15.27 -2.90 -7.22
C ARG A 59 -15.38 -1.95 -8.42
N GLY A 60 -14.26 -1.59 -9.05
CA GLY A 60 -14.21 -0.78 -10.26
C GLY A 60 -14.07 0.72 -10.03
N TRP A 61 -14.08 1.19 -8.78
CA TRP A 61 -13.90 2.59 -8.46
C TRP A 61 -12.49 3.08 -8.85
N ARG A 62 -12.40 4.39 -9.09
CA ARG A 62 -11.13 5.07 -9.42
C ARG A 62 -10.73 5.97 -8.25
N CYS A 63 -9.44 5.94 -7.92
CA CYS A 63 -8.84 6.93 -7.03
C CYS A 63 -8.06 7.94 -7.86
N VAL A 64 -8.34 9.24 -7.65
CA VAL A 64 -7.73 10.33 -8.42
C VAL A 64 -7.09 11.32 -7.45
N PHE A 65 -5.82 11.61 -7.69
CA PHE A 65 -5.10 12.70 -7.06
C PHE A 65 -5.61 14.04 -7.60
N ALA A 66 -6.08 14.90 -6.70
CA ALA A 66 -6.59 16.23 -7.00
C ALA A 66 -5.52 17.31 -6.67
N PRO A 67 -4.77 17.82 -7.65
CA PRO A 67 -3.59 18.66 -7.40
C PRO A 67 -3.89 20.03 -6.82
N LYS A 68 -5.13 20.51 -6.98
CA LYS A 68 -5.61 21.78 -6.41
C LYS A 68 -6.09 21.64 -4.96
N SER A 69 -6.33 20.42 -4.47
CA SER A 69 -6.74 20.17 -3.09
C SER A 69 -5.50 20.03 -2.21
N ILE A 70 -5.34 20.93 -1.24
CA ILE A 70 -4.13 21.03 -0.41
C ILE A 70 -4.53 20.77 1.04
N VAL A 71 -3.85 19.81 1.67
CA VAL A 71 -4.03 19.47 3.09
C VAL A 71 -2.66 19.52 3.76
N TYR A 72 -2.55 20.33 4.80
CA TYR A 72 -1.35 20.38 5.65
C TYR A 72 -1.46 19.29 6.71
N HIS A 73 -0.45 18.41 6.77
CA HIS A 73 -0.43 17.31 7.73
C HIS A 73 0.87 17.31 8.53
N HIS A 74 0.73 17.46 9.84
CA HIS A 74 1.84 17.34 10.79
C HIS A 74 2.21 15.87 10.94
N LEU A 75 3.31 15.46 10.30
CA LEU A 75 3.76 14.07 10.30
C LEU A 75 4.26 13.65 11.68
N SER A 76 3.87 12.45 12.10
CA SER A 76 4.39 11.79 13.32
C SER A 76 4.11 12.54 14.63
N SER A 77 3.11 13.41 14.69
CA SER A 77 2.70 14.10 15.92
C SER A 77 2.25 13.15 17.03
N SER A 78 1.71 11.98 16.67
CA SER A 78 1.09 11.04 17.61
C SER A 78 1.90 9.76 17.86
N TYR A 79 3.03 9.54 17.18
CA TYR A 79 3.82 8.31 17.30
C TYR A 79 5.32 8.58 17.41
N ALA A 80 5.95 7.97 18.42
CA ALA A 80 7.40 7.94 18.54
C ALA A 80 8.02 7.19 17.34
N PRO A 81 9.11 7.68 16.72
CA PRO A 81 9.75 7.06 15.55
C PRO A 81 10.15 5.58 15.73
N THR A 82 10.33 5.14 16.97
CA THR A 82 10.72 3.79 17.38
C THR A 82 9.61 3.02 18.08
N GLY A 83 8.37 3.52 18.04
CA GLY A 83 7.23 2.91 18.74
C GLY A 83 6.99 1.47 18.30
N TRP A 84 7.10 0.52 19.24
CA TRP A 84 6.92 -0.92 18.99
C TRP A 84 5.63 -1.21 18.21
N ARG A 85 4.51 -0.62 18.67
CA ARG A 85 3.16 -0.82 18.11
C ARG A 85 3.07 -0.42 16.64
N GLN A 86 3.68 0.70 16.26
CA GLN A 86 3.69 1.17 14.86
C GLN A 86 4.37 0.16 13.94
N HIS A 87 5.56 -0.30 14.30
CA HIS A 87 6.35 -1.22 13.47
C HIS A 87 5.72 -2.62 13.44
N PHE A 88 5.19 -3.07 14.57
CA PHE A 88 4.41 -4.30 14.67
C PHE A 88 3.17 -4.27 13.77
N ASN A 89 2.31 -3.26 13.92
CA ASN A 89 1.07 -3.11 13.14
C ASN A 89 1.39 -2.97 11.65
N SER A 90 2.35 -2.12 11.29
CA SER A 90 2.75 -1.94 9.88
C SER A 90 3.26 -3.23 9.25
N ALA A 91 4.10 -4.00 9.94
CA ALA A 91 4.66 -5.25 9.42
C ALA A 91 3.60 -6.33 9.24
N ARG A 92 2.70 -6.48 10.21
CA ARG A 92 1.57 -7.41 10.18
C ARG A 92 0.57 -7.05 9.10
N ASN A 93 0.08 -5.82 9.12
CA ASN A 93 -1.01 -5.36 8.26
C ASN A 93 -0.60 -5.40 6.78
N ALA A 94 0.69 -5.15 6.48
CA ALA A 94 1.24 -5.32 5.13
C ALA A 94 1.04 -6.75 4.59
N GLU A 95 1.32 -7.77 5.42
CA GLU A 95 1.11 -9.17 5.03
C GLU A 95 -0.38 -9.48 4.88
N VAL A 96 -1.21 -9.05 5.84
CA VAL A 96 -2.66 -9.27 5.76
C VAL A 96 -3.23 -8.69 4.47
N VAL A 97 -2.88 -7.46 4.11
CA VAL A 97 -3.33 -6.82 2.86
C VAL A 97 -2.84 -7.59 1.64
N TRP A 98 -1.53 -7.91 1.56
CA TRP A 98 -0.96 -8.61 0.42
C TRP A 98 -1.63 -9.97 0.20
N TRP A 99 -1.75 -10.77 1.27
CA TRP A 99 -2.34 -12.11 1.18
C TRP A 99 -3.86 -12.09 0.98
N SER A 100 -4.56 -11.04 1.41
CA SER A 100 -6.01 -10.91 1.23
C SER A 100 -6.39 -10.50 -0.18
N HIS A 101 -5.63 -9.59 -0.78
CA HIS A 101 -6.06 -8.87 -1.97
C HIS A 101 -5.38 -9.29 -3.27
N MET A 102 -4.21 -9.93 -3.20
CA MET A 102 -3.59 -10.55 -4.37
C MET A 102 -4.35 -11.82 -4.76
N SER A 103 -4.82 -11.88 -6.01
CA SER A 103 -5.42 -13.09 -6.58
C SER A 103 -4.40 -14.24 -6.65
N PRO A 104 -4.81 -15.52 -6.78
CA PRO A 104 -3.87 -16.63 -6.89
C PRO A 104 -2.83 -16.45 -8.00
N ARG A 105 -3.24 -15.93 -9.17
CA ARG A 105 -2.35 -15.64 -10.31
C ARG A 105 -1.34 -14.55 -9.96
N MET A 106 -1.79 -13.47 -9.33
CA MET A 106 -0.91 -12.37 -8.91
C MET A 106 0.08 -12.82 -7.83
N ARG A 107 -0.36 -13.62 -6.85
CA ARG A 107 0.52 -14.19 -5.83
C ARG A 107 1.61 -15.04 -6.46
N TRP A 108 1.26 -15.96 -7.37
CA TRP A 108 2.24 -16.78 -8.07
C TRP A 108 3.28 -15.92 -8.82
N ARG A 109 2.81 -14.93 -9.58
CA ARG A 109 3.67 -14.01 -10.33
C ARG A 109 4.61 -13.19 -9.45
N TYR A 110 4.16 -12.73 -8.28
CA TYR A 110 4.89 -11.79 -7.43
C TYR A 110 5.44 -12.36 -6.14
N LEU A 111 5.31 -13.67 -5.89
CA LEU A 111 5.78 -14.28 -4.65
C LEU A 111 7.28 -14.06 -4.44
N HIS A 112 8.09 -14.27 -5.47
CA HIS A 112 9.54 -14.09 -5.41
C HIS A 112 9.92 -12.63 -5.10
N VAL A 113 9.23 -11.66 -5.73
CA VAL A 113 9.43 -10.23 -5.46
C VAL A 113 9.02 -9.88 -4.02
N HIS A 114 7.89 -10.42 -3.55
CA HIS A 114 7.42 -10.22 -2.18
C HIS A 114 8.45 -10.74 -1.17
N LEU A 115 8.90 -11.99 -1.33
CA LEU A 115 9.91 -12.60 -0.45
C LEU A 115 11.22 -11.81 -0.45
N PHE A 116 11.70 -11.38 -1.62
CA PHE A 116 12.89 -10.55 -1.73
C PHE A 116 12.72 -9.20 -1.01
N CYS A 117 11.60 -8.51 -1.21
CA CYS A 117 11.31 -7.26 -0.53
C CYS A 117 11.18 -7.43 1.00
N VAL A 118 10.54 -8.51 1.47
CA VAL A 118 10.44 -8.83 2.90
C VAL A 118 11.82 -9.10 3.51
N ALA A 119 12.70 -9.82 2.81
CA ALA A 119 14.08 -10.05 3.25
C ALA A 119 14.87 -8.73 3.37
N LEU A 120 14.80 -7.87 2.35
CA LEU A 120 15.43 -6.54 2.39
C LEU A 120 14.88 -5.65 3.50
N GLN A 121 13.56 -5.69 3.74
CA GLN A 121 12.94 -4.98 4.86
C GLN A 121 13.47 -5.50 6.20
N GLY A 122 13.58 -6.82 6.37
CA GLY A 122 14.15 -7.43 7.57
C GLY A 122 15.57 -6.92 7.84
N LEU A 123 16.46 -6.95 6.84
CA LEU A 123 17.83 -6.43 6.94
C LEU A 123 17.86 -4.93 7.28
N ALA A 124 16.95 -4.14 6.71
CA ALA A 124 16.86 -2.72 7.00
C ALA A 124 16.38 -2.46 8.44
N GLU A 125 15.38 -3.20 8.93
CA GLU A 125 14.89 -3.04 10.30
C GLU A 125 15.87 -3.60 11.35
N MET A 126 16.71 -4.59 11.00
CA MET A 126 17.87 -5.00 11.81
C MET A 126 18.84 -3.84 12.00
N ARG A 127 19.27 -3.21 10.90
CA ARG A 127 20.19 -2.05 10.96
C ARG A 127 19.62 -0.86 11.73
N ARG A 128 18.30 -0.72 11.78
CA ARG A 128 17.61 0.37 12.48
C ARG A 128 17.23 0.03 13.93
N GLY A 129 17.55 -1.17 14.42
CA GLY A 129 17.24 -1.60 15.80
C GLY A 129 15.76 -1.91 16.05
N ARG A 130 14.96 -2.14 15.01
CA ARG A 130 13.49 -2.34 15.10
C ARG A 130 13.05 -3.69 14.54
N PHE A 131 13.98 -4.63 14.45
CA PHE A 131 13.71 -5.95 13.91
C PHE A 131 12.71 -6.76 14.74
N ARG A 132 12.80 -6.69 16.08
CA ARG A 132 11.91 -7.42 16.99
C ARG A 132 10.42 -7.09 16.77
N PRO A 133 9.97 -5.82 16.82
CA PRO A 133 8.55 -5.51 16.57
C PRO A 133 8.13 -5.89 15.15
N TRP A 134 8.98 -5.67 14.15
CA TRP A 134 8.71 -6.04 12.77
C TRP A 134 8.49 -7.55 12.61
N LEU A 135 9.40 -8.37 13.15
CA LEU A 135 9.32 -9.83 13.07
C LEU A 135 8.10 -10.36 13.82
N SER A 136 7.83 -9.83 15.02
CA SER A 136 6.63 -10.17 15.79
C SER A 136 5.35 -9.88 14.98
N GLY A 137 5.30 -8.76 14.25
CA GLY A 137 4.16 -8.45 13.37
C GLY A 137 4.02 -9.42 12.20
N LYS A 138 5.14 -9.80 11.56
CA LYS A 138 5.15 -10.82 10.49
C LYS A 138 4.63 -12.18 10.99
N VAL A 139 5.05 -12.61 12.18
CA VAL A 139 4.60 -13.86 12.80
C VAL A 139 3.12 -13.76 13.21
N ASP A 140 2.67 -12.64 13.75
CA ASP A 140 1.26 -12.43 14.13
C ASP A 140 0.32 -12.60 12.94
N ALA A 141 0.70 -12.12 11.74
CA ALA A 141 -0.08 -12.28 10.52
C ALA A 141 -0.32 -13.75 10.12
N LEU A 142 0.48 -14.70 10.65
CA LEU A 142 0.32 -16.13 10.42
C LEU A 142 -0.62 -16.81 11.42
N ARG A 143 -1.10 -16.10 12.46
CA ARG A 143 -1.99 -16.67 13.47
C ARG A 143 -3.35 -17.07 12.89
N PRO A 144 -4.06 -18.05 13.50
CA PRO A 144 -5.30 -18.60 12.94
C PRO A 144 -6.40 -17.56 12.67
N HIS A 145 -6.55 -16.56 13.54
CA HIS A 145 -7.55 -15.50 13.37
C HIS A 145 -7.27 -14.65 12.12
N TRP A 146 -6.01 -14.29 11.85
CA TRP A 146 -5.62 -13.59 10.62
C TRP A 146 -5.75 -14.48 9.39
N ARG A 147 -5.40 -15.77 9.48
CA ARG A 147 -5.63 -16.71 8.37
C ARG A 147 -7.11 -16.81 7.99
N ARG A 148 -7.99 -16.82 9.00
CA ARG A 148 -9.45 -16.80 8.80
C ARG A 148 -9.88 -15.49 8.13
N ARG A 149 -9.44 -14.34 8.64
CA ARG A 149 -9.71 -13.01 8.06
C ARG A 149 -9.22 -12.88 6.62
N ILE A 150 -8.02 -13.37 6.30
CA ILE A 150 -7.47 -13.37 4.94
C ILE A 150 -8.40 -14.15 4.00
N ARG A 151 -8.92 -15.30 4.43
CA ARG A 151 -9.89 -16.07 3.62
C ARG A 151 -11.22 -15.32 3.47
N GLU A 152 -11.72 -14.69 4.52
CA GLU A 152 -12.93 -13.87 4.46
C GLU A 152 -12.78 -12.71 3.47
N LYS A 153 -11.66 -11.97 3.53
CA LYS A 153 -11.37 -10.88 2.60
C LYS A 153 -11.20 -11.34 1.16
N ARG A 154 -10.61 -12.51 0.91
CA ARG A 154 -10.55 -13.08 -0.45
C ARG A 154 -11.95 -13.32 -1.01
N ARG A 155 -12.86 -13.90 -0.22
CA ARG A 155 -14.26 -14.09 -0.60
C ARG A 155 -14.97 -12.74 -0.81
N GLN A 156 -14.67 -11.75 0.03
CA GLN A 156 -15.19 -10.39 -0.15
C GLN A 156 -14.73 -9.79 -1.48
N ASN A 157 -13.47 -9.96 -1.84
CA ASN A 157 -12.93 -9.48 -3.12
C ASN A 157 -13.61 -10.15 -4.31
N GLU A 158 -13.82 -11.46 -4.26
CA GLU A 158 -14.57 -12.21 -5.28
C GLU A 158 -15.99 -11.66 -5.45
N ARG A 159 -16.69 -11.34 -4.35
CA ARG A 159 -18.03 -10.74 -4.38
C ARG A 159 -18.03 -9.30 -4.92
N LEU A 160 -17.00 -8.53 -4.60
CA LEU A 160 -16.86 -7.15 -5.04
C LEU A 160 -16.33 -7.03 -6.47
N ALA A 161 -15.70 -8.08 -7.01
CA ALA A 161 -14.96 -8.01 -8.26
C ALA A 161 -15.85 -7.65 -9.45
N ARG A 162 -15.81 -6.38 -9.84
CA ARG A 162 -16.21 -5.92 -11.19
C ARG A 162 -15.01 -5.86 -12.13
N ARG A 163 -13.80 -5.70 -11.58
CA ARG A 163 -12.55 -5.85 -12.34
C ARG A 163 -12.12 -7.31 -12.32
N GLY A 164 -11.76 -7.85 -13.49
CA GLY A 164 -11.06 -9.12 -13.58
C GLY A 164 -9.59 -9.01 -13.17
N ASP A 165 -8.99 -10.15 -12.86
CA ASP A 165 -7.58 -10.27 -12.45
C ASP A 165 -6.60 -9.52 -13.36
N ALA A 166 -6.77 -9.57 -14.68
CA ALA A 166 -5.86 -8.92 -15.62
C ALA A 166 -5.91 -7.39 -15.51
N ALA A 167 -7.12 -6.81 -15.38
CA ALA A 167 -7.30 -5.37 -15.19
C ALA A 167 -6.78 -4.90 -13.83
N MET A 168 -6.93 -5.76 -12.80
CA MET A 168 -6.38 -5.49 -11.48
C MET A 168 -4.85 -5.54 -11.47
N LEU A 169 -4.28 -6.53 -12.13
CA LEU A 169 -2.84 -6.68 -12.30
C LEU A 169 -2.23 -5.47 -13.01
N ASP A 170 -2.80 -5.05 -14.13
CA ASP A 170 -2.34 -3.86 -14.84
C ASP A 170 -2.46 -2.58 -13.99
N ARG A 171 -3.48 -2.48 -13.11
CA ARG A 171 -3.56 -1.36 -12.14
C ARG A 171 -2.41 -1.41 -11.14
N VAL A 172 -2.12 -2.59 -10.58
CA VAL A 172 -0.99 -2.78 -9.66
C VAL A 172 0.32 -2.45 -10.36
N GLU A 173 0.57 -2.96 -11.56
CA GLU A 173 1.83 -2.73 -12.29
C GLU A 173 2.02 -1.27 -12.69
N ARG A 174 0.98 -0.61 -13.21
CA ARG A 174 1.03 0.81 -13.59
C ARG A 174 1.39 1.71 -12.43
N ASP A 175 0.91 1.43 -11.22
CA ASP A 175 1.27 2.21 -10.04
C ASP A 175 2.57 1.72 -9.39
N TRP A 176 2.83 0.42 -9.35
CA TRP A 176 3.97 -0.15 -8.64
C TRP A 176 5.29 0.10 -9.38
N MET A 177 5.36 -0.18 -10.70
CA MET A 177 6.58 0.05 -11.50
C MET A 177 6.90 1.54 -11.66
N LYS A 178 5.88 2.38 -11.90
CA LYS A 178 6.08 3.83 -12.06
C LYS A 178 6.53 4.51 -10.76
N VAL A 179 6.16 3.96 -9.60
CA VAL A 179 6.50 4.56 -8.29
C VAL A 179 7.83 4.04 -7.75
N HIS A 180 8.14 2.74 -7.88
CA HIS A 180 9.31 2.15 -7.23
C HIS A 180 10.51 1.92 -8.15
N ILE A 181 10.28 1.71 -9.44
CA ILE A 181 11.33 1.39 -10.41
C ILE A 181 11.66 2.60 -11.29
N GLY A 182 10.64 3.26 -11.86
CA GLY A 182 10.81 4.37 -12.81
C GLY A 182 11.70 5.52 -12.34
N PRO A 183 11.52 6.08 -11.13
CA PRO A 183 12.37 7.15 -10.62
C PRO A 183 13.80 6.69 -10.36
N ARG A 184 14.00 5.43 -9.92
CA ARG A 184 15.32 4.86 -9.63
C ARG A 184 16.09 4.52 -10.90
N LEU A 185 15.43 3.96 -11.92
CA LEU A 185 16.00 3.75 -13.25
C LEU A 185 16.36 5.07 -13.93
N ARG A 186 15.49 6.09 -13.87
CA ARG A 186 15.83 7.42 -14.43
C ARG A 186 17.00 8.09 -13.70
N LYS A 187 17.12 7.91 -12.39
CA LYS A 187 18.26 8.41 -11.61
C LYS A 187 19.56 7.68 -11.97
N ALA A 188 19.50 6.35 -12.16
CA ALA A 188 20.63 5.53 -12.59
C ALA A 188 21.08 5.86 -14.04
N MET A 189 20.14 5.93 -14.98
CA MET A 189 20.43 6.29 -16.38
C MET A 189 20.85 7.76 -16.56
N GLY A 190 20.33 8.67 -15.74
CA GLY A 190 20.76 10.07 -15.69
C GLY A 190 22.13 10.28 -15.05
N TRP A 191 22.71 9.25 -14.41
CA TRP A 191 24.09 9.22 -13.95
C TRP A 191 25.02 8.81 -15.11
N MET A 192 24.64 7.80 -15.89
CA MET A 192 25.39 7.34 -17.07
C MET A 192 25.50 8.40 -18.18
N ARG A 193 24.52 9.31 -18.31
CA ARG A 193 24.56 10.43 -19.26
C ARG A 193 25.45 11.61 -18.82
N ARG A 194 25.83 11.68 -17.54
CA ARG A 194 26.73 12.73 -17.00
C ARG A 194 28.18 12.25 -16.83
N ALA A 195 28.42 10.96 -17.05
CA ALA A 195 29.74 10.33 -17.02
C ALA A 195 30.33 10.14 -18.44
N ARG A 196 29.85 10.91 -19.42
CA ARG A 196 30.43 11.05 -20.76
C ARG A 196 30.72 12.52 -21.02
#